data_AF-A0A2E6CJQ1-F1
#
_entry.id   AF-A0A2E6CJQ1-F1
#
_cell.length_a   1.000
_cell.length_b   1.000
_cell.length_c   1.000
_cell.angle_alpha   90.00
_cell.angle_beta   90.00
_cell.angle_gamma   90.00
#
_symmetry.space_group_name_H-M   'P 1'
#
loop_
_entity.id
_entity.type
_entity.pdbx_description
1 polymer ?
#
loop_
_entity_poly.entity_id
_entity_poly.type
_entity_poly.pdbx_seq_one_letter_code
_entity_poly.pdbx_strand_id
1 'polypeptide(L)'
;MITGAAQVDGAILVVSAADGPMPQTREHVLLARQVGVPKIIVALNKVDMVDDDELIELVEMEVRELLDEYDFPGDDTPILPVSALKALEGDADAAAQVLDLMAQVDEYIPLPERDVDRPFLMPIEDVFSITGRGTVVTGKIEQGMVHTGDEIEIVGIKETQTTTCTGVEMFRKLLDEGQAGDNIGALLRGIDKEEVKRGQVLAAPGSITPHTKFEAEVYVLTKEEGGRHKPFFSNYRPQFYFRTTDVTGTINLPDGTEMCMPGDNTKMDVELIAPIAMDEGLRFAIREGGRTVGAGAVTKIVE
;
A
#
# COMPACT_ATOMS: atom_id res chain seq x y z
N MET A 1 -8.47 -0.93 -0.97
CA MET A 1 -7.36 -0.90 -1.95
C MET A 1 -6.06 -0.39 -1.33
N ILE A 2 -6.07 0.74 -0.60
CA ILE A 2 -4.86 1.37 -0.04
C ILE A 2 -4.02 0.46 0.87
N THR A 3 -4.68 -0.37 1.69
CA THR A 3 -4.02 -1.28 2.62
C THR A 3 -3.11 -2.30 1.94
N GLY A 4 -3.42 -2.69 0.70
CA GLY A 4 -2.59 -3.58 -0.11
C GLY A 4 -1.68 -2.83 -1.08
N ALA A 5 -2.05 -1.61 -1.50
CA ALA A 5 -1.32 -0.85 -2.52
C ALA A 5 0.08 -0.36 -2.04
N ALA A 6 0.27 -0.17 -0.73
CA ALA A 6 1.57 0.19 -0.16
C ALA A 6 2.67 -0.88 -0.34
N GLN A 7 2.29 -2.08 -0.81
CA GLN A 7 3.18 -3.22 -1.01
C GLN A 7 3.17 -3.72 -2.45
N VAL A 8 2.71 -2.92 -3.41
CA VAL A 8 2.56 -3.38 -4.81
C VAL A 8 3.77 -2.94 -5.64
N ASP A 9 4.47 -3.94 -6.18
CA ASP A 9 5.65 -3.75 -7.03
C ASP A 9 5.30 -3.26 -8.45
N GLY A 10 4.03 -3.38 -8.84
CA GLY A 10 3.45 -2.80 -10.04
C GLY A 10 1.95 -3.08 -10.10
N ALA A 11 1.15 -2.16 -10.65
CA ALA A 11 -0.30 -2.27 -10.66
C ALA A 11 -0.89 -2.37 -12.07
N ILE A 12 -1.97 -3.14 -12.22
CA ILE A 12 -2.80 -3.14 -13.43
C ILE A 12 -3.97 -2.18 -13.20
N LEU A 13 -3.98 -1.05 -13.91
CA LEU A 13 -5.10 -0.11 -13.94
C LEU A 13 -6.12 -0.57 -14.98
N VAL A 14 -7.30 -0.99 -14.52
CA VAL A 14 -8.38 -1.43 -15.41
C VAL A 14 -9.30 -0.25 -15.70
N VAL A 15 -9.38 0.16 -16.97
CA VAL A 15 -10.25 1.23 -17.46
C VAL A 15 -11.21 0.66 -18.48
N SER A 16 -12.48 1.07 -18.44
CA SER A 16 -13.47 0.62 -19.42
C SER A 16 -13.31 1.43 -20.71
N ALA A 17 -13.07 0.78 -21.84
CA ALA A 17 -12.98 1.44 -23.14
C ALA A 17 -14.29 2.14 -23.54
N ALA A 18 -15.42 1.70 -22.99
CA ALA A 18 -16.72 2.33 -23.24
C ALA A 18 -17.00 3.55 -22.35
N ASP A 19 -16.41 3.61 -21.15
CA ASP A 19 -16.72 4.65 -20.15
C ASP A 19 -15.59 5.68 -19.99
N GLY A 20 -14.35 5.32 -20.35
CA GLY A 20 -13.17 6.14 -20.14
C GLY A 20 -12.73 6.24 -18.67
N PRO A 21 -11.76 7.12 -18.37
CA PRO A 21 -11.31 7.39 -17.01
C PRO A 21 -12.40 8.09 -16.17
N MET A 22 -12.75 7.48 -15.03
CA MET A 22 -13.76 7.99 -14.10
C MET A 22 -13.10 8.70 -12.91
N PRO A 23 -13.86 9.45 -12.08
CA PRO A 23 -13.32 10.06 -10.86
C PRO A 23 -12.61 9.06 -9.93
N GLN A 24 -13.09 7.82 -9.86
CA GLN A 24 -12.42 6.76 -9.09
C GLN A 24 -11.10 6.32 -9.74
N THR A 25 -10.99 6.32 -11.08
CA THR A 25 -9.75 6.03 -11.80
C THR A 25 -8.67 7.05 -11.42
N ARG A 26 -9.04 8.34 -11.43
CA ARG A 26 -8.17 9.44 -11.00
C ARG A 26 -7.71 9.28 -9.56
N GLU A 27 -8.64 8.98 -8.65
CA GLU A 27 -8.31 8.70 -7.25
C GLU A 27 -7.34 7.51 -7.11
N HIS A 28 -7.53 6.43 -7.87
CA HIS A 28 -6.62 5.28 -7.82
C HIS A 28 -5.21 5.59 -8.34
N VAL A 29 -5.08 6.33 -9.43
CA VAL A 29 -3.76 6.73 -9.97
C VAL A 29 -3.03 7.63 -8.99
N LEU A 30 -3.71 8.65 -8.45
CA LEU A 30 -3.17 9.50 -7.40
C LEU A 30 -2.72 8.68 -6.18
N LEU A 31 -3.58 7.80 -5.68
CA LEU A 31 -3.24 6.97 -4.53
C LEU A 31 -2.05 6.05 -4.81
N ALA A 32 -2.00 5.43 -6.00
CA ALA A 32 -0.88 4.59 -6.42
C ALA A 32 0.44 5.37 -6.39
N ARG A 33 0.43 6.62 -6.86
CA ARG A 33 1.60 7.50 -6.77
C ARG A 33 2.00 7.77 -5.32
N GLN A 34 1.04 8.14 -4.48
CA GLN A 34 1.30 8.50 -3.08
C GLN A 34 1.84 7.32 -2.24
N VAL A 35 1.30 6.12 -2.46
CA VAL A 35 1.78 4.91 -1.78
C VAL A 35 3.08 4.35 -2.39
N GLY A 36 3.55 4.93 -3.49
CA GLY A 36 4.86 4.61 -4.09
C GLY A 36 4.85 3.42 -5.05
N VAL A 37 3.73 3.12 -5.71
CA VAL A 37 3.71 2.13 -6.79
C VAL A 37 4.64 2.61 -7.92
N PRO A 38 5.65 1.82 -8.32
CA PRO A 38 6.69 2.31 -9.23
C PRO A 38 6.26 2.31 -10.70
N LYS A 39 5.41 1.35 -11.10
CA LYS A 39 4.95 1.16 -12.48
C LYS A 39 3.47 0.80 -12.51
N ILE A 40 2.76 1.36 -13.48
CA ILE A 40 1.38 1.01 -13.80
C ILE A 40 1.36 0.50 -15.24
N ILE A 41 0.59 -0.56 -15.48
CA ILE A 41 0.18 -0.99 -16.81
C ILE A 41 -1.34 -0.84 -16.93
N VAL A 42 -1.86 -0.55 -18.11
CA VAL A 42 -3.30 -0.31 -18.29
C VAL A 42 -3.93 -1.44 -19.09
N ALA A 43 -5.04 -1.96 -18.58
CA ALA A 43 -5.95 -2.82 -19.33
C ALA A 43 -7.18 -1.99 -19.73
N LEU A 44 -7.29 -1.63 -21.01
CA LEU A 44 -8.51 -1.06 -21.60
C LEU A 44 -9.51 -2.19 -21.79
N ASN A 45 -10.34 -2.41 -20.79
CA ASN A 45 -11.29 -3.50 -20.73
C ASN A 45 -12.61 -3.17 -21.46
N LYS A 46 -13.40 -4.20 -21.77
CA LYS A 46 -14.68 -4.13 -22.49
C LYS A 46 -14.57 -3.64 -23.94
N VAL A 47 -13.46 -3.93 -24.62
CA VAL A 47 -13.32 -3.59 -26.05
C VAL A 47 -14.35 -4.30 -26.93
N ASP A 48 -14.93 -5.41 -26.47
CA ASP A 48 -16.05 -6.10 -27.12
C ASP A 48 -17.35 -5.29 -27.17
N MET A 49 -17.44 -4.21 -26.39
CA MET A 49 -18.59 -3.31 -26.34
C MET A 49 -18.39 -2.04 -27.19
N VAL A 50 -17.22 -1.88 -27.80
CA VAL A 50 -16.85 -0.68 -28.56
C VAL A 50 -16.52 -1.10 -29.99
N ASP A 51 -17.38 -0.69 -30.93
CA ASP A 51 -17.23 -1.01 -32.36
C ASP A 51 -16.38 0.03 -33.13
N ASP A 52 -15.96 1.11 -32.46
CA ASP A 52 -15.27 2.25 -33.06
C ASP A 52 -13.84 2.37 -32.52
N ASP A 53 -12.86 2.09 -33.37
CA ASP A 53 -11.43 2.17 -33.04
C ASP A 53 -11.01 3.60 -32.66
N GLU A 54 -11.65 4.65 -33.23
CA GLU A 54 -11.33 6.05 -32.89
C GLU A 54 -11.71 6.38 -31.43
N LEU A 55 -12.77 5.75 -30.90
CA LEU A 55 -13.16 5.93 -29.50
C LEU A 55 -12.15 5.26 -28.55
N ILE A 56 -11.61 4.10 -28.93
CA ILE A 56 -10.59 3.41 -28.15
C ILE A 56 -9.31 4.25 -28.09
N GLU A 57 -8.87 4.78 -29.24
CA GLU A 57 -7.71 5.68 -29.31
C GLU A 57 -7.91 6.95 -28.46
N LEU A 58 -9.11 7.54 -28.49
CA LEU A 58 -9.43 8.71 -27.67
C LEU A 58 -9.35 8.39 -26.17
N VAL A 59 -9.92 7.27 -25.74
CA VAL A 59 -9.86 6.85 -24.33
C VAL A 59 -8.43 6.53 -23.91
N GLU A 60 -7.64 5.93 -24.80
CA GLU A 60 -6.22 5.70 -24.56
C GLU A 60 -5.48 7.03 -24.30
N MET A 61 -5.70 8.04 -25.13
CA MET A 61 -5.12 9.37 -24.94
C MET A 61 -5.50 9.99 -23.59
N GLU A 62 -6.79 9.94 -23.22
CA GLU A 62 -7.26 10.46 -21.91
C GLU A 62 -6.60 9.72 -20.72
N VAL A 63 -6.35 8.41 -20.86
CA VAL A 63 -5.65 7.65 -19.82
C VAL A 63 -4.17 8.03 -19.75
N ARG A 64 -3.50 8.25 -20.90
CA ARG A 64 -2.10 8.72 -20.91
C ARG A 64 -1.96 10.07 -20.23
N GLU A 65 -2.82 11.03 -20.58
CA GLU A 65 -2.86 12.35 -19.93
C GLU A 65 -3.09 12.24 -18.41
N LEU A 66 -4.00 11.34 -17.98
CA LEU A 66 -4.24 11.10 -16.56
C LEU A 66 -3.01 10.52 -15.84
N LEU A 67 -2.25 9.63 -16.48
CA LEU A 67 -1.02 9.07 -15.91
C LEU A 67 0.05 10.17 -15.77
N ASP A 68 0.24 10.98 -16.82
CA ASP A 68 1.19 12.09 -16.82
C ASP A 68 0.85 13.15 -15.75
N GLU A 69 -0.44 13.42 -15.53
CA GLU A 69 -0.91 14.36 -14.49
C GLU A 69 -0.42 13.99 -13.09
N TYR A 70 -0.22 12.69 -12.81
CA TYR A 70 0.23 12.19 -11.51
C TYR A 70 1.63 11.57 -11.55
N ASP A 71 2.49 12.06 -12.45
CA ASP A 71 3.90 11.69 -12.60
C ASP A 71 4.16 10.20 -12.89
N PHE A 72 3.22 9.52 -13.55
CA PHE A 72 3.49 8.26 -14.24
C PHE A 72 3.86 8.56 -15.70
N PRO A 73 4.73 7.76 -16.33
CA PRO A 73 5.13 8.02 -17.72
C PRO A 73 4.02 7.56 -18.67
N GLY A 74 3.03 8.41 -18.92
CA GLY A 74 1.85 8.12 -19.73
C GLY A 74 2.22 7.66 -21.14
N ASP A 75 3.14 8.35 -21.80
CA ASP A 75 3.64 8.00 -23.14
C ASP A 75 4.32 6.62 -23.22
N ASP A 76 5.09 6.24 -22.20
CA ASP A 76 5.85 4.98 -22.18
C ASP A 76 5.06 3.81 -21.54
N THR A 77 3.89 4.09 -20.95
CA THR A 77 3.10 3.06 -20.28
C THR A 77 2.42 2.15 -21.30
N PRO A 78 2.56 0.82 -21.20
CA PRO A 78 1.80 -0.11 -22.03
C PRO A 78 0.31 -0.02 -21.71
N ILE A 79 -0.50 0.18 -22.73
CA ILE A 79 -1.96 0.20 -22.66
C ILE A 79 -2.47 -0.87 -23.62
N LEU A 80 -3.17 -1.88 -23.09
CA LEU A 80 -3.55 -3.05 -23.87
C LEU A 80 -5.07 -3.20 -23.91
N PRO A 81 -5.66 -3.40 -25.11
CA PRO A 81 -7.08 -3.68 -25.26
C PRO A 81 -7.40 -5.09 -24.78
N VAL A 82 -8.43 -5.24 -23.95
CA VAL A 82 -8.81 -6.51 -23.34
C VAL A 82 -10.33 -6.65 -23.33
N SER A 83 -10.84 -7.83 -23.70
CA SER A 83 -12.20 -8.25 -23.33
C SER A 83 -12.15 -9.34 -22.27
N ALA A 84 -12.14 -8.93 -20.99
CA ALA A 84 -12.03 -9.89 -19.89
C ALA A 84 -13.23 -10.83 -19.81
N LEU A 85 -14.42 -10.37 -20.22
CA LEU A 85 -15.63 -11.20 -20.25
C LEU A 85 -15.54 -12.29 -21.33
N LYS A 86 -15.17 -11.92 -22.56
CA LYS A 86 -15.02 -12.89 -23.67
C LYS A 86 -13.92 -13.90 -23.38
N ALA A 87 -12.80 -13.45 -22.83
CA ALA A 87 -11.72 -14.33 -22.39
C ALA A 87 -12.22 -15.36 -21.36
N LEU A 88 -13.03 -14.92 -20.39
CA LEU A 88 -13.62 -15.80 -19.37
C LEU A 88 -14.67 -16.77 -19.97
N GLU A 89 -15.39 -16.35 -21.01
CA GLU A 89 -16.34 -17.19 -21.76
C GLU A 89 -15.66 -18.23 -22.67
N GLY A 90 -14.32 -18.16 -22.81
CA GLY A 90 -13.52 -19.12 -23.57
C GLY A 90 -13.24 -18.70 -25.02
N ASP A 91 -13.42 -17.43 -25.35
CA ASP A 91 -12.99 -16.88 -26.64
C ASP A 91 -11.45 -16.86 -26.72
N ALA A 92 -10.91 -17.45 -27.79
CA ALA A 92 -9.46 -17.63 -27.94
C ALA A 92 -8.72 -16.32 -28.23
N ASP A 93 -9.33 -15.40 -28.97
CA ASP A 93 -8.71 -14.12 -29.33
C ASP A 93 -8.69 -13.19 -28.12
N ALA A 94 -9.79 -13.15 -27.36
CA ALA A 94 -9.83 -12.41 -26.10
C ALA A 94 -8.93 -13.02 -25.02
N ALA A 95 -8.76 -14.35 -24.99
CA ALA A 95 -7.78 -14.99 -24.12
C ALA A 95 -6.34 -14.61 -24.48
N ALA A 96 -6.04 -14.47 -25.78
CA ALA A 96 -4.73 -14.00 -26.23
C ALA A 96 -4.45 -12.56 -25.77
N GLN A 97 -5.44 -11.66 -25.80
CA GLN A 97 -5.31 -10.29 -25.27
C GLN A 97 -4.90 -10.27 -23.78
N VAL A 98 -5.46 -11.16 -22.96
CA VAL A 98 -5.08 -11.27 -21.54
C VAL A 98 -3.65 -11.80 -21.39
N LEU A 99 -3.23 -12.74 -22.25
CA LEU A 99 -1.85 -13.24 -22.24
C LEU A 99 -0.85 -12.17 -22.68
N ASP A 100 -1.20 -11.35 -23.68
CA ASP A 100 -0.38 -10.23 -24.13
C ASP A 100 -0.25 -9.17 -23.02
N LEU A 101 -1.34 -8.86 -22.30
CA LEU A 101 -1.30 -8.02 -21.10
C LEU A 101 -0.31 -8.57 -20.07
N MET A 102 -0.36 -9.87 -19.78
CA MET A 102 0.54 -10.50 -18.81
C MET A 102 1.99 -10.54 -19.31
N ALA A 103 2.23 -10.72 -20.61
CA ALA A 103 3.58 -10.64 -21.18
C ALA A 103 4.16 -9.22 -21.01
N GLN A 104 3.35 -8.18 -21.18
CA GLN A 104 3.76 -6.81 -20.92
C GLN A 104 3.96 -6.51 -19.42
N VAL A 105 3.21 -7.16 -18.53
CA VAL A 105 3.50 -7.14 -17.08
C VAL A 105 4.91 -7.68 -16.82
N ASP A 106 5.26 -8.84 -17.38
CA ASP A 106 6.56 -9.48 -17.19
C ASP A 106 7.72 -8.65 -17.77
N GLU A 107 7.51 -7.91 -18.86
CA GLU A 107 8.52 -7.09 -19.53
C GLU A 107 8.67 -5.69 -18.90
N TYR A 108 7.56 -5.01 -18.60
CA TYR A 108 7.56 -3.60 -18.24
C TYR A 108 7.72 -3.36 -16.73
N ILE A 109 7.22 -4.27 -15.89
CA ILE A 109 7.34 -4.15 -14.43
C ILE A 109 8.67 -4.82 -14.05
N PRO A 110 9.69 -4.04 -13.63
CA PRO A 110 10.97 -4.62 -13.28
C PRO A 110 10.79 -5.55 -12.10
N LEU A 111 11.52 -6.67 -12.10
CA LEU A 111 11.59 -7.52 -10.92
C LEU A 111 12.21 -6.68 -9.80
N PRO A 112 11.47 -6.42 -8.70
CA PRO A 112 11.96 -5.53 -7.65
C PRO A 112 13.20 -6.13 -7.02
N GLU A 113 14.21 -5.30 -6.75
CA GLU A 113 15.30 -5.70 -5.87
C GLU A 113 14.70 -5.97 -4.50
N ARG A 114 14.72 -7.23 -4.09
CA ARG A 114 14.21 -7.64 -2.78
C ARG A 114 15.24 -7.20 -1.76
N ASP A 115 14.80 -6.42 -0.77
CA ASP A 115 15.60 -5.93 0.35
C ASP A 115 15.97 -7.06 1.35
N VAL A 116 16.46 -8.20 0.88
CA VAL A 116 16.72 -9.41 1.69
C VAL A 116 17.84 -9.24 2.71
N ASP A 117 18.78 -8.34 2.45
CA ASP A 117 19.91 -8.07 3.35
C ASP A 117 19.57 -7.10 4.49
N ARG A 118 18.37 -6.49 4.46
CA ARG A 118 17.91 -5.60 5.54
C ARG A 118 17.37 -6.41 6.73
N PRO A 119 17.32 -5.83 7.94
CA PRO A 119 16.72 -6.51 9.09
C PRO A 119 15.25 -6.87 8.82
N PHE A 120 14.86 -8.10 9.15
CA PHE A 120 13.49 -8.61 8.94
C PHE A 120 12.42 -7.63 9.42
N LEU A 121 11.43 -7.38 8.57
CA LEU A 121 10.24 -6.61 8.90
C LEU A 121 9.03 -7.15 8.14
N MET A 122 7.98 -7.51 8.86
CA MET A 122 6.73 -8.00 8.29
C MET A 122 5.53 -7.34 8.98
N PRO A 123 4.82 -6.41 8.32
CA PRO A 123 3.57 -5.88 8.81
C PRO A 123 2.52 -6.98 9.02
N ILE A 124 1.83 -6.94 10.16
CA ILE A 124 0.77 -7.92 10.47
C ILE A 124 -0.54 -7.44 9.85
N GLU A 125 -1.10 -8.27 8.98
CA GLU A 125 -2.38 -8.05 8.31
C GLU A 125 -3.53 -8.74 9.04
N ASP A 126 -3.36 -10.02 9.37
CA ASP A 126 -4.36 -10.84 10.06
C ASP A 126 -3.71 -11.79 11.09
N VAL A 127 -4.54 -12.22 12.06
CA VAL A 127 -4.12 -13.10 13.17
C VAL A 127 -5.10 -14.27 13.30
N PHE A 128 -4.55 -15.47 13.25
CA PHE A 128 -5.27 -16.74 13.36
C PHE A 128 -4.77 -17.53 14.57
N SER A 129 -5.65 -18.33 15.15
CA SER A 129 -5.28 -19.35 16.13
C SER A 129 -5.57 -20.70 15.51
N ILE A 130 -4.55 -21.52 15.35
CA ILE A 130 -4.66 -22.86 14.78
C ILE A 130 -4.55 -23.88 15.91
N THR A 131 -5.60 -24.65 16.12
CA THR A 131 -5.66 -25.70 17.14
C THR A 131 -4.48 -26.66 16.99
N GLY A 132 -3.69 -26.80 18.05
CA GLY A 132 -2.52 -27.70 18.09
C GLY A 132 -1.25 -27.16 17.43
N ARG A 133 -1.28 -25.97 16.79
CA ARG A 133 -0.08 -25.31 16.25
C ARG A 133 0.26 -24.00 16.98
N GLY A 134 -0.76 -23.25 17.42
CA GLY A 134 -0.59 -21.96 18.10
C GLY A 134 -1.07 -20.78 17.25
N THR A 135 -0.55 -19.60 17.56
CA THR A 135 -0.92 -18.34 16.89
C THR A 135 -0.13 -18.19 15.59
N VAL A 136 -0.84 -17.87 14.52
CA VAL A 136 -0.29 -17.59 13.20
C VAL A 136 -0.64 -16.18 12.80
N VAL A 137 0.35 -15.39 12.40
CA VAL A 137 0.15 -14.05 11.88
C VAL A 137 0.50 -14.04 10.40
N THR A 138 -0.27 -13.33 9.59
CA THR A 138 -0.04 -13.26 8.14
C THR A 138 0.32 -11.85 7.71
N GLY A 139 1.13 -11.75 6.67
CA GLY A 139 1.48 -10.51 5.99
C GLY A 139 2.53 -10.72 4.90
N LYS A 140 2.75 -9.69 4.08
CA LYS A 140 3.90 -9.62 3.17
C LYS A 140 5.15 -9.21 3.95
N ILE A 141 6.27 -9.90 3.74
CA ILE A 141 7.57 -9.45 4.26
C ILE A 141 7.99 -8.19 3.48
N GLU A 142 8.11 -7.07 4.20
CA GLU A 142 8.48 -5.76 3.63
C GLU A 142 9.97 -5.72 3.32
N GLN A 143 10.80 -6.23 4.23
CA GLN A 143 12.24 -6.31 4.05
C GLN A 143 12.85 -7.47 4.87
N GLY A 144 14.05 -7.89 4.50
CA GLY A 144 14.82 -8.93 5.17
C GLY A 144 14.32 -10.35 4.92
N MET A 145 14.78 -11.25 5.78
CA MET A 145 14.44 -12.66 5.76
C MET A 145 14.15 -13.16 7.17
N VAL A 146 13.26 -14.15 7.28
CA VAL A 146 12.98 -14.87 8.52
C VAL A 146 13.11 -16.37 8.28
N HIS A 147 13.80 -17.04 9.18
CA HIS A 147 13.93 -18.49 9.19
C HIS A 147 13.14 -19.09 10.34
N THR A 148 12.74 -20.34 10.15
CA THR A 148 12.21 -21.13 11.26
C THR A 148 13.27 -21.29 12.34
N GLY A 149 12.96 -20.82 13.54
CA GLY A 149 13.85 -20.80 14.70
C GLY A 149 14.35 -19.42 15.07
N ASP A 150 14.17 -18.41 14.21
CA ASP A 150 14.63 -17.04 14.48
C ASP A 150 13.88 -16.41 15.65
N GLU A 151 14.61 -15.67 16.47
CA GLU A 151 14.04 -14.78 17.47
C GLU A 151 13.59 -13.49 16.79
N ILE A 152 12.36 -13.06 17.11
CA ILE A 152 11.69 -11.91 16.49
C ILE A 152 10.94 -11.11 17.55
N GLU A 153 10.72 -9.83 17.28
CA GLU A 153 9.93 -8.94 18.12
C GLU A 153 8.58 -8.60 17.47
N ILE A 154 7.55 -8.52 18.29
CA ILE A 154 6.24 -7.97 17.90
C ILE A 154 6.21 -6.52 18.39
N VAL A 155 6.26 -5.57 17.46
CA VAL A 155 6.47 -4.15 17.77
C VAL A 155 5.23 -3.32 17.39
N GLY A 156 4.90 -2.34 18.24
CA GLY A 156 3.84 -1.36 18.01
C GLY A 156 2.55 -1.66 18.77
N ILE A 157 1.77 -0.61 18.99
CA ILE A 157 0.46 -0.50 19.65
C ILE A 157 0.39 -0.96 21.12
N LYS A 158 1.07 -2.04 21.47
CA LYS A 158 1.25 -2.59 22.81
C LYS A 158 2.74 -2.59 23.15
N GLU A 159 3.06 -3.01 24.37
CA GLU A 159 4.44 -3.27 24.78
C GLU A 159 5.09 -4.31 23.86
N THR A 160 6.34 -4.04 23.48
CA THR A 160 7.13 -4.92 22.61
C THR A 160 7.34 -6.27 23.27
N GLN A 161 7.12 -7.35 22.53
CA GLN A 161 7.29 -8.71 23.01
C GLN A 161 8.27 -9.47 22.11
N THR A 162 9.17 -10.23 22.72
CA THR A 162 10.08 -11.12 22.00
C THR A 162 9.48 -12.53 21.94
N THR A 163 9.55 -13.17 20.78
CA THR A 163 9.11 -14.54 20.55
C THR A 163 10.02 -15.23 19.54
N THR A 164 9.72 -16.48 19.22
CA THR A 164 10.43 -17.27 18.20
C THR A 164 9.48 -17.59 17.06
N CYS A 165 9.92 -17.38 15.82
CA CYS A 165 9.25 -17.90 14.64
C CYS A 165 9.43 -19.42 14.59
N THR A 166 8.36 -20.20 14.75
CA THR A 166 8.45 -21.68 14.78
C THR A 166 8.06 -22.34 13.48
N GLY A 167 7.68 -21.55 12.48
CA GLY A 167 7.39 -22.03 11.15
C GLY A 167 6.97 -20.90 10.22
N VAL A 168 7.34 -21.04 8.96
CA VAL A 168 6.91 -20.19 7.86
C VAL A 168 6.02 -21.01 6.93
N GLU A 169 4.84 -20.51 6.60
CA GLU A 169 3.89 -21.19 5.71
C GLU A 169 3.46 -20.27 4.55
N MET A 170 3.49 -20.77 3.32
CA MET A 170 2.96 -20.09 2.14
C MET A 170 2.04 -21.06 1.37
N PHE A 171 0.79 -20.66 1.12
CA PHE A 171 -0.20 -21.48 0.40
C PHE A 171 -0.31 -22.95 0.88
N ARG A 172 -0.38 -23.17 2.20
CA ARG A 172 -0.44 -24.51 2.84
C ARG A 172 0.81 -25.37 2.68
N LYS A 173 1.94 -24.78 2.27
CA LYS A 173 3.25 -25.43 2.23
C LYS A 173 4.12 -24.84 3.33
N LEU A 174 4.73 -25.72 4.12
CA LEU A 174 5.76 -25.33 5.08
C LEU A 174 7.05 -25.02 4.33
N LEU A 175 7.67 -23.91 4.69
CA LEU A 175 8.94 -23.44 4.18
C LEU A 175 9.93 -23.31 5.34
N ASP A 176 11.22 -23.46 5.04
CA ASP A 176 12.28 -23.28 6.03
C ASP A 176 12.51 -21.78 6.33
N GLU A 177 12.25 -20.92 5.34
CA GLU A 177 12.43 -19.47 5.39
C GLU A 177 11.36 -18.72 4.60
N GLY A 178 11.25 -17.42 4.86
CA GLY A 178 10.52 -16.46 4.04
C GLY A 178 11.37 -15.21 3.83
N GLN A 179 11.25 -14.59 2.65
CA GLN A 179 12.05 -13.43 2.26
C GLN A 179 11.19 -12.24 1.83
N ALA A 180 11.78 -11.05 1.80
CA ALA A 180 11.14 -9.84 1.29
C ALA A 180 10.39 -10.11 -0.04
N GLY A 181 9.16 -9.62 -0.14
CA GLY A 181 8.25 -9.90 -1.26
C GLY A 181 7.23 -11.01 -0.99
N ASP A 182 7.54 -11.95 -0.09
CA ASP A 182 6.71 -13.13 0.12
C ASP A 182 5.51 -12.85 1.03
N ASN A 183 4.35 -13.36 0.66
CA ASN A 183 3.15 -13.38 1.53
C ASN A 183 3.14 -14.67 2.33
N ILE A 184 3.39 -14.57 3.64
CA ILE A 184 3.56 -15.76 4.51
C ILE A 184 2.60 -15.75 5.68
N GLY A 185 2.41 -16.92 6.30
CA GLY A 185 1.97 -17.08 7.67
C GLY A 185 3.15 -17.46 8.56
N ALA A 186 3.45 -16.66 9.57
CA ALA A 186 4.46 -16.93 10.58
C ALA A 186 3.83 -17.51 11.84
N LEU A 187 4.28 -18.69 12.26
CA LEU A 187 3.88 -19.33 13.52
C LEU A 187 4.70 -18.75 14.68
N LEU A 188 4.01 -18.30 15.73
CA LEU A 188 4.64 -17.65 16.89
C LEU A 188 4.62 -18.55 18.12
N ARG A 189 5.76 -18.65 18.81
CA ARG A 189 5.90 -19.47 20.02
C ARG A 189 5.31 -18.76 21.24
N GLY A 190 4.34 -19.41 21.90
CA GLY A 190 3.89 -19.00 23.23
C GLY A 190 3.20 -17.63 23.26
N ILE A 191 2.71 -17.17 22.12
CA ILE A 191 1.96 -15.93 21.96
C ILE A 191 0.49 -16.29 21.76
N ASP A 192 -0.39 -15.72 22.58
CA ASP A 192 -1.83 -15.87 22.42
C ASP A 192 -2.37 -14.91 21.35
N LYS A 193 -3.50 -15.28 20.73
CA LYS A 193 -4.11 -14.50 19.65
C LYS A 193 -4.46 -13.08 20.10
N GLU A 194 -4.85 -12.92 21.36
CA GLU A 194 -5.25 -11.66 21.96
C GLU A 194 -4.06 -10.74 22.23
N GLU A 195 -2.85 -11.27 22.32
CA GLU A 195 -1.60 -10.53 22.58
C GLU A 195 -1.11 -9.82 21.33
N VAL A 196 -1.43 -10.33 20.15
CA VAL A 196 -1.08 -9.76 18.85
C VAL A 196 -2.28 -9.18 18.13
N LYS A 197 -2.10 -8.11 17.37
CA LYS A 197 -3.14 -7.58 16.50
C LYS A 197 -2.58 -6.95 15.23
N ARG A 198 -3.48 -6.80 14.26
CA ARG A 198 -3.25 -5.98 13.06
C ARG A 198 -2.76 -4.59 13.42
N GLY A 199 -1.80 -4.08 12.64
CA GLY A 199 -1.15 -2.80 12.85
C GLY A 199 0.16 -2.87 13.63
N GLN A 200 0.46 -4.01 14.25
CA GLN A 200 1.81 -4.33 14.73
C GLN A 200 2.66 -4.86 13.57
N VAL A 201 3.97 -4.94 13.79
CA VAL A 201 4.92 -5.57 12.87
C VAL A 201 5.64 -6.70 13.59
N LEU A 202 6.02 -7.75 12.86
CA LEU A 202 7.12 -8.62 13.27
C LEU A 202 8.43 -8.00 12.77
N ALA A 203 9.45 -7.97 13.61
CA ALA A 203 10.74 -7.39 13.26
C ALA A 203 11.91 -8.22 13.81
N ALA A 204 13.08 -8.08 13.19
CA ALA A 204 14.32 -8.52 13.81
C ALA A 204 14.53 -7.77 15.15
N PRO A 205 15.04 -8.43 16.21
CA PRO A 205 15.15 -7.80 17.52
C PRO A 205 15.95 -6.49 17.49
N GLY A 206 15.36 -5.43 18.04
CA GLY A 206 15.96 -4.10 18.12
C GLY A 206 16.13 -3.37 16.78
N SER A 207 15.57 -3.88 15.67
CA SER A 207 15.75 -3.26 14.36
C SER A 207 14.79 -2.11 14.07
N ILE A 208 13.67 -2.03 14.80
CA ILE A 208 12.69 -0.94 14.69
C ILE A 208 12.04 -0.72 16.05
N THR A 209 11.78 0.55 16.40
CA THR A 209 11.16 0.92 17.68
C THR A 209 9.80 1.58 17.50
N PRO A 210 8.90 1.47 18.50
CA PRO A 210 7.58 2.05 18.42
C PRO A 210 7.58 3.51 18.94
N HIS A 211 6.96 4.42 18.17
CA HIS A 211 6.96 5.86 18.44
C HIS A 211 5.54 6.44 18.39
N THR A 212 5.34 7.55 19.10
CA THR A 212 4.05 8.28 19.13
C THR A 212 4.17 9.68 18.58
N LYS A 213 5.37 10.29 18.59
CA LYS A 213 5.58 11.65 18.11
C LYS A 213 6.63 11.71 17.02
N PHE A 214 6.29 12.37 15.93
CA PHE A 214 7.17 12.54 14.80
C PHE A 214 6.84 13.84 14.06
N GLU A 215 7.85 14.37 13.37
CA GLU A 215 7.70 15.42 12.36
C GLU A 215 7.46 14.74 11.02
N ALA A 216 6.57 15.31 10.20
CA ALA A 216 6.31 14.82 8.85
C ALA A 216 6.13 15.95 7.84
N GLU A 217 6.42 15.63 6.58
CA GLU A 217 6.03 16.44 5.43
C GLU A 217 4.80 15.81 4.78
N VAL A 218 3.78 16.62 4.56
CA VAL A 218 2.45 16.15 4.15
C VAL A 218 1.91 17.00 3.02
N TYR A 219 1.40 16.32 2.00
CA TYR A 219 0.56 16.87 0.96
C TYR A 219 -0.92 16.67 1.33
N VAL A 220 -1.70 17.75 1.32
CA VAL A 220 -3.14 17.72 1.54
C VAL A 220 -3.85 17.67 0.19
N LEU A 221 -4.68 16.65 -0.02
CA LEU A 221 -5.37 16.49 -1.29
C LEU A 221 -6.34 17.64 -1.55
N THR A 222 -6.35 18.12 -2.79
CA THR A 222 -7.32 19.09 -3.33
C THR A 222 -8.73 18.48 -3.35
N LYS A 223 -9.73 19.33 -3.59
CA LYS A 223 -11.12 18.88 -3.75
C LYS A 223 -11.27 17.96 -4.97
N GLU A 224 -10.58 18.29 -6.06
CA GLU A 224 -10.61 17.62 -7.35
C GLU A 224 -9.97 16.22 -7.27
N GLU A 225 -8.95 16.08 -6.43
CA GLU A 225 -8.32 14.80 -6.06
C GLU A 225 -9.13 13.97 -5.06
N GLY A 226 -10.32 14.44 -4.68
CA GLY A 226 -11.18 13.76 -3.72
C GLY A 226 -10.80 14.01 -2.25
N GLY A 227 -10.02 15.04 -1.96
CA GLY A 227 -9.67 15.46 -0.61
C GLY A 227 -10.75 16.29 0.08
N ARG A 228 -10.30 17.21 0.93
CA ARG A 228 -11.19 18.08 1.71
C ARG A 228 -11.71 19.25 0.86
N HIS A 229 -12.91 19.71 1.20
CA HIS A 229 -13.47 20.95 0.63
C HIS A 229 -13.12 22.20 1.43
N LYS A 230 -12.73 22.03 2.69
CA LYS A 230 -12.48 23.11 3.65
C LYS A 230 -11.10 22.92 4.28
N PRO A 231 -10.42 24.02 4.66
CA PRO A 231 -9.17 23.93 5.39
C PRO A 231 -9.33 23.18 6.72
N PHE A 232 -8.21 22.83 7.32
CA PHE A 232 -8.12 22.42 8.72
C PHE A 232 -7.10 23.27 9.48
N PHE A 233 -7.19 23.23 10.80
CA PHE A 233 -6.38 24.00 11.74
C PHE A 233 -5.60 23.04 12.64
N SER A 234 -4.65 23.56 13.43
CA SER A 234 -4.02 22.79 14.52
C SER A 234 -5.07 22.18 15.46
N ASN A 235 -4.71 21.06 16.10
CA ASN A 235 -5.60 20.17 16.86
C ASN A 235 -6.63 19.40 16.02
N TYR A 236 -6.49 19.41 14.69
CA TYR A 236 -7.22 18.50 13.83
C TYR A 236 -6.82 17.04 14.13
N ARG A 237 -7.81 16.15 14.20
CA ARG A 237 -7.66 14.75 14.65
C ARG A 237 -8.10 13.72 13.60
N PRO A 238 -7.34 13.55 12.51
CA PRO A 238 -7.59 12.49 11.53
C PRO A 238 -7.16 11.11 12.02
N GLN A 239 -7.42 10.12 11.17
CA GLN A 239 -6.77 8.82 11.23
C GLN A 239 -5.51 8.83 10.34
N PHE A 240 -4.41 8.32 10.87
CA PHE A 240 -3.17 8.09 10.14
C PHE A 240 -3.06 6.61 9.80
N TYR A 241 -2.95 6.32 8.52
CA TYR A 241 -2.85 4.97 8.02
C TYR A 241 -1.38 4.57 7.87
N PHE A 242 -0.91 3.72 8.78
CA PHE A 242 0.43 3.14 8.77
C PHE A 242 0.34 1.67 8.40
N ARG A 243 0.97 1.30 7.28
CA ARG A 243 1.05 -0.07 6.74
C ARG A 243 -0.31 -0.76 6.66
N THR A 244 -0.75 -1.37 7.75
CA THR A 244 -1.98 -2.18 7.82
C THR A 244 -3.10 -1.56 8.64
N THR A 245 -2.88 -0.51 9.44
CA THR A 245 -3.86 0.03 10.39
C THR A 245 -4.04 1.55 10.36
N ASP A 246 -5.25 2.00 10.69
CA ASP A 246 -5.56 3.39 11.03
C ASP A 246 -5.27 3.64 12.53
N VAL A 247 -4.59 4.74 12.85
CA VAL A 247 -4.36 5.23 14.21
C VAL A 247 -4.73 6.70 14.28
N THR A 248 -5.61 7.08 15.20
CA THR A 248 -5.95 8.50 15.39
C THR A 248 -4.73 9.25 15.93
N GLY A 249 -4.50 10.46 15.42
CA GLY A 249 -3.48 11.35 15.93
C GLY A 249 -3.97 12.79 15.96
N THR A 250 -3.22 13.66 16.63
CA THR A 250 -3.43 15.11 16.63
C THR A 250 -2.35 15.78 15.81
N ILE A 251 -2.74 16.73 14.97
CA ILE A 251 -1.83 17.53 14.14
C ILE A 251 -1.58 18.88 14.79
N ASN A 252 -0.30 19.27 14.90
CA ASN A 252 0.10 20.63 15.19
C ASN A 252 0.81 21.22 13.95
N LEU A 253 0.29 22.35 13.48
CA LEU A 253 0.90 23.10 12.38
C LEU A 253 2.09 23.93 12.89
N PRO A 254 3.07 24.26 12.02
CA PRO A 254 4.23 25.05 12.40
C PRO A 254 3.83 26.46 12.86
N ASP A 255 4.67 27.06 13.71
CA ASP A 255 4.48 28.44 14.16
C ASP A 255 4.29 29.40 12.97
N GLY A 256 3.22 30.20 13.02
CA GLY A 256 2.84 31.13 11.96
C GLY A 256 1.94 30.53 10.86
N THR A 257 1.68 29.21 10.88
CA THR A 257 0.72 28.56 9.98
C THR A 257 -0.62 28.39 10.69
N GLU A 258 -1.59 29.26 10.41
CA GLU A 258 -2.90 29.20 11.07
C GLU A 258 -3.78 28.06 10.57
N MET A 259 -3.73 27.79 9.25
CA MET A 259 -4.57 26.78 8.61
C MET A 259 -3.84 26.16 7.42
N CYS A 260 -4.26 24.95 7.05
CA CYS A 260 -3.79 24.25 5.87
C CYS A 260 -4.95 24.06 4.88
N MET A 261 -4.76 24.51 3.65
CA MET A 261 -5.74 24.45 2.57
C MET A 261 -5.62 23.14 1.80
N PRO A 262 -6.71 22.64 1.20
CA PRO A 262 -6.63 21.57 0.20
C PRO A 262 -5.66 21.96 -0.94
N GLY A 263 -4.68 21.11 -1.24
CA GLY A 263 -3.60 21.34 -2.21
C GLY A 263 -2.28 21.81 -1.60
N ASP A 264 -2.22 22.12 -0.30
CA ASP A 264 -1.00 22.58 0.34
C ASP A 264 -0.02 21.43 0.63
N ASN A 265 1.27 21.75 0.55
CA ASN A 265 2.34 20.97 1.18
C ASN A 265 2.74 21.66 2.47
N THR A 266 2.70 20.93 3.59
CA THR A 266 3.06 21.50 4.89
C THR A 266 3.83 20.50 5.74
N LYS A 267 4.72 21.04 6.58
CA LYS A 267 5.31 20.28 7.67
C LYS A 267 4.34 20.24 8.84
N MET A 268 4.28 19.14 9.55
CA MET A 268 3.45 19.04 10.75
C MET A 268 4.07 18.13 11.81
N ASP A 269 3.82 18.48 13.06
CA ASP A 269 4.09 17.61 14.20
C ASP A 269 2.85 16.76 14.46
N VAL A 270 3.04 15.43 14.53
CA VAL A 270 1.95 14.48 14.75
C VAL A 270 2.15 13.77 16.08
N GLU A 271 1.07 13.66 16.85
CA GLU A 271 1.01 12.87 18.09
C GLU A 271 -0.08 11.79 17.97
N LEU A 272 0.32 10.52 17.93
CA LEU A 272 -0.57 9.37 17.82
C LEU A 272 -1.13 8.94 19.17
N ILE A 273 -2.37 8.43 19.21
CA ILE A 273 -2.98 7.89 20.44
C ILE A 273 -2.39 6.54 20.88
N ALA A 274 -1.64 5.90 19.99
CA ALA A 274 -1.00 4.61 20.23
C ALA A 274 0.34 4.56 19.49
N PRO A 275 1.36 3.89 20.04
CA PRO A 275 2.68 3.86 19.45
C PRO A 275 2.69 2.98 18.20
N ILE A 276 3.46 3.36 17.18
CA ILE A 276 3.59 2.63 15.91
C ILE A 276 5.08 2.41 15.61
N ALA A 277 5.42 1.22 15.15
CA ALA A 277 6.77 0.90 14.68
C ALA A 277 7.08 1.77 13.45
N MET A 278 8.06 2.66 13.54
CA MET A 278 8.39 3.58 12.44
C MET A 278 9.86 3.96 12.43
N ASP A 279 10.35 4.29 11.23
CA ASP A 279 11.65 4.89 10.97
C ASP A 279 11.45 6.16 10.13
N GLU A 280 12.49 6.99 10.05
CA GLU A 280 12.52 8.12 9.13
C GLU A 280 12.33 7.65 7.67
N GLY A 281 11.51 8.36 6.92
CA GLY A 281 11.10 8.01 5.56
C GLY A 281 9.83 7.14 5.47
N LEU A 282 9.30 6.63 6.59
CA LEU A 282 8.07 5.84 6.56
C LEU A 282 6.91 6.69 6.00
N ARG A 283 6.26 6.19 4.95
CA ARG A 283 5.11 6.82 4.33
C ARG A 283 3.81 6.45 5.05
N PHE A 284 2.86 7.37 5.05
CA PHE A 284 1.53 7.18 5.61
C PHE A 284 0.48 7.97 4.83
N ALA A 285 -0.79 7.58 4.97
CA ALA A 285 -1.93 8.34 4.47
C ALA A 285 -2.71 8.98 5.61
N ILE A 286 -3.30 10.15 5.38
CA ILE A 286 -4.22 10.81 6.32
C ILE A 286 -5.64 10.53 5.83
N ARG A 287 -6.51 10.06 6.73
CA ARG A 287 -7.84 9.58 6.40
C ARG A 287 -8.93 10.14 7.31
N GLU A 288 -10.10 10.36 6.72
CA GLU A 288 -11.34 10.74 7.38
C GLU A 288 -12.45 9.78 7.00
N GLY A 289 -13.03 9.05 7.96
CA GLY A 289 -14.11 8.12 7.69
C GLY A 289 -13.76 7.06 6.64
N GLY A 290 -12.48 6.68 6.55
CA GLY A 290 -11.95 5.74 5.56
C GLY A 290 -11.56 6.35 4.20
N ARG A 291 -11.82 7.65 3.95
CA ARG A 291 -11.41 8.35 2.73
C ARG A 291 -10.05 9.02 2.94
N THR A 292 -9.15 8.95 1.95
CA THR A 292 -7.87 9.64 2.01
C THR A 292 -8.04 11.12 1.73
N VAL A 293 -7.43 11.94 2.58
CA VAL A 293 -7.47 13.40 2.50
C VAL A 293 -6.08 14.03 2.45
N GLY A 294 -5.03 13.23 2.63
CA GLY A 294 -3.64 13.66 2.51
C GLY A 294 -2.70 12.46 2.51
N ALA A 295 -1.45 12.70 2.15
CA ALA A 295 -0.36 11.73 2.14
C ALA A 295 0.89 12.38 2.72
N GLY A 296 1.71 11.60 3.42
CA GLY A 296 2.89 12.14 4.07
C GLY A 296 3.99 11.12 4.28
N ALA A 297 5.15 11.63 4.67
CA ALA A 297 6.31 10.85 5.06
C ALA A 297 6.88 11.36 6.39
N VAL A 298 7.27 10.44 7.27
CA VAL A 298 7.97 10.75 8.51
C VAL A 298 9.32 11.35 8.16
N THR A 299 9.58 12.59 8.58
CA THR A 299 10.86 13.26 8.32
C THR A 299 11.81 13.15 9.50
N LYS A 300 11.28 13.02 10.71
CA LYS A 300 12.07 12.90 11.93
C LYS A 300 11.27 12.31 13.08
N ILE A 301 11.88 11.42 13.84
CA ILE A 301 11.27 10.84 15.05
C ILE A 301 11.60 11.71 16.27
N VAL A 302 10.58 11.98 17.10
CA VAL A 302 10.72 12.83 18.30
C VAL A 302 10.60 12.00 19.57
N GLU A 303 9.60 11.10 19.64
CA GLU A 303 9.34 10.23 20.81
C GLU A 303 8.72 8.90 20.39
#